data_AF-A0A2W6Y9P9-F1
#
_entry.id   AF-A0A2W6Y9P9-F1
#
_cell.length_a   1.000
_cell.length_b   1.000
_cell.length_c   1.000
_cell.angle_alpha   90.00
_cell.angle_beta   90.00
_cell.angle_gamma   90.00
#
_symmetry.space_group_name_H-M   'P 1'
#
loop_
_entity.id
_entity.type
_entity.pdbx_description
1 polymer ?
#
loop_
_entity_poly.entity_id
_entity_poly.type
_entity_poly.pdbx_seq_one_letter_code
_entity_poly.pdbx_strand_id
1 'polypeptide(L)'
;AIKDATMAESIFQNLQSGKTFIHYNGDYHSKQYGGIYWYLKKKNPNLKIAVISVFESETLDLSLPEKDFVPTEFNLVIPSDMTKTY
;
A
#
# COMPACT_ATOMS: atom_id res chain seq x y z
N ALA A 1 -11.28 -1.34 9.38
CA ALA A 1 -11.67 -2.75 9.54
C ALA A 1 -12.72 -3.23 8.53
N ILE A 2 -14.01 -2.84 8.64
CA ILE A 2 -15.03 -3.35 7.71
C ILE A 2 -14.80 -2.90 6.25
N LYS A 3 -14.39 -1.64 6.05
CA LYS A 3 -14.01 -1.12 4.72
C LYS A 3 -12.87 -1.94 4.11
N ASP A 4 -11.82 -2.22 4.89
CA ASP A 4 -10.66 -2.99 4.43
C ASP A 4 -11.04 -4.43 4.05
N ALA A 5 -11.92 -5.06 4.82
CA ALA A 5 -12.44 -6.39 4.52
C ALA A 5 -13.26 -6.39 3.22
N THR A 6 -14.13 -5.39 3.00
CA THR A 6 -14.91 -5.26 1.77
C THR A 6 -14.03 -4.99 0.56
N MET A 7 -12.99 -4.15 0.70
CA MET A 7 -12.01 -3.92 -0.37
C MET A 7 -11.23 -5.20 -0.69
N ALA A 8 -10.74 -5.93 0.32
CA ALA A 8 -10.05 -7.19 0.13
C ALA A 8 -10.94 -8.25 -0.56
N GLU A 9 -12.21 -8.33 -0.19
CA GLU A 9 -13.17 -9.24 -0.84
C GLU A 9 -13.37 -8.87 -2.32
N SER A 10 -13.56 -7.58 -2.61
CA SER A 10 -13.72 -7.10 -3.99
C SER A 10 -12.48 -7.35 -4.84
N ILE A 11 -11.28 -7.14 -4.29
CA ILE A 11 -10.01 -7.48 -4.96
C ILE A 11 -10.00 -8.97 -5.29
N PHE A 12 -10.26 -9.83 -4.30
CA PHE A 12 -10.21 -11.28 -4.47
C PHE A 12 -11.17 -11.80 -5.56
N GLN A 13 -12.38 -11.23 -5.63
CA GLN A 13 -13.37 -11.59 -6.66
C GLN A 13 -12.94 -11.19 -8.07
N ASN A 14 -12.07 -10.19 -8.20
CA ASN A 14 -11.62 -9.67 -9.50
C ASN A 14 -10.20 -10.11 -9.87
N LEU A 15 -9.53 -10.92 -9.04
CA LEU A 15 -8.24 -11.51 -9.38
C LEU A 15 -8.38 -12.45 -10.58
N GLN A 16 -7.48 -12.29 -11.56
CA GLN A 16 -7.42 -13.15 -12.74
C GLN A 16 -6.04 -13.80 -12.82
N SER A 17 -6.02 -15.11 -13.08
CA SER A 17 -4.76 -15.85 -13.19
C SER A 17 -3.85 -15.27 -14.28
N GLY A 18 -2.57 -15.14 -13.98
CA GLY A 18 -1.56 -14.59 -14.90
C GLY A 18 -1.61 -13.08 -15.11
N LYS A 19 -2.50 -12.34 -14.41
CA LYS A 19 -2.59 -10.88 -14.49
C LYS A 19 -2.20 -10.20 -13.19
N THR A 20 -1.63 -9.01 -13.32
CA THR A 20 -1.38 -8.11 -12.18
C THR A 20 -2.63 -7.28 -11.92
N PHE A 21 -3.10 -7.28 -10.68
CA PHE A 21 -4.18 -6.42 -10.21
C PHE A 21 -3.60 -5.21 -9.47
N ILE A 22 -4.05 -4.00 -9.82
CA ILE A 22 -3.63 -2.75 -9.16
C ILE A 22 -4.84 -2.18 -8.43
N HIS A 23 -4.67 -1.93 -7.13
CA HIS A 23 -5.67 -1.27 -6.31
C HIS A 23 -5.10 0.06 -5.82
N TYR A 24 -5.74 1.17 -6.18
CA TYR A 24 -5.41 2.48 -5.63
C TYR A 24 -6.25 2.74 -4.39
N ASN A 25 -5.60 3.04 -3.27
CA ASN A 25 -6.24 3.32 -1.99
C ASN A 25 -5.46 4.40 -1.23
N GLY A 26 -6.10 5.03 -0.24
CA GLY A 26 -5.40 5.89 0.70
C GLY A 26 -4.42 5.09 1.58
N ASP A 27 -3.32 5.72 2.01
CA ASP A 27 -2.22 5.11 2.77
C ASP A 27 -2.69 4.19 3.91
N TYR A 28 -3.67 4.68 4.69
CA TYR A 28 -4.24 3.95 5.84
C TYR A 28 -4.66 2.50 5.54
N HIS A 29 -5.10 2.21 4.31
CA HIS A 29 -5.67 0.91 3.95
C HIS A 29 -4.63 -0.17 3.62
N SER A 30 -3.35 0.19 3.50
CA SER A 30 -2.25 -0.76 3.23
C SER A 30 -0.96 -0.47 4.00
N LYS A 31 -0.92 0.62 4.78
CA LYS A 31 0.23 1.06 5.57
C LYS A 31 0.84 -0.09 6.38
N GLN A 32 2.14 -0.31 6.21
CA GLN A 32 2.93 -1.29 6.96
C GLN A 32 2.29 -2.70 6.97
N TYR A 33 1.76 -3.15 5.84
CA TYR A 33 1.08 -4.46 5.70
C TYR A 33 -0.20 -4.61 6.54
N GLY A 34 -0.78 -3.49 6.98
CA GLY A 34 -2.09 -3.43 7.64
C GLY A 34 -3.27 -3.44 6.66
N GLY A 35 -4.47 -3.26 7.21
CA GLY A 35 -5.70 -3.07 6.42
C GLY A 35 -5.97 -4.20 5.42
N ILE A 36 -6.11 -3.83 4.15
CA ILE A 36 -6.44 -4.73 3.03
C ILE A 36 -5.43 -5.87 2.93
N TYR A 37 -4.13 -5.58 3.07
CA TYR A 37 -3.06 -6.58 2.95
C TYR A 37 -3.28 -7.75 3.91
N TRP A 38 -3.60 -7.44 5.17
CA TRP A 38 -3.83 -8.45 6.20
C TRP A 38 -4.98 -9.39 5.83
N TYR A 39 -6.10 -8.86 5.34
CA TYR A 39 -7.24 -9.68 4.92
C TYR A 39 -6.92 -10.55 3.70
N LEU A 40 -6.20 -10.01 2.71
CA LEU A 40 -5.76 -10.76 1.54
C LEU A 40 -4.84 -11.93 1.93
N LYS A 41 -3.85 -11.68 2.80
CA LYS A 41 -2.95 -12.71 3.31
C LYS A 41 -3.66 -13.73 4.19
N LYS A 42 -4.64 -13.31 4.99
CA LYS A 42 -5.46 -14.23 5.79
C LYS A 42 -6.26 -15.19 4.90
N LYS A 43 -6.81 -14.71 3.78
CA LYS A 43 -7.60 -15.53 2.84
C LYS A 43 -6.70 -16.43 1.97
N ASN A 44 -5.56 -15.92 1.52
CA ASN A 44 -4.57 -16.69 0.77
C ASN A 44 -3.13 -16.27 1.16
N PRO A 45 -2.47 -17.03 2.06
CA PRO A 45 -1.11 -16.72 2.50
C PRO A 45 -0.08 -16.69 1.36
N ASN A 46 -0.34 -17.48 0.30
CA ASN A 46 0.55 -17.63 -0.86
C ASN A 46 0.34 -16.54 -1.92
N LEU A 47 -0.62 -15.63 -1.73
CA LEU A 47 -0.85 -14.54 -2.68
C LEU A 47 0.38 -13.63 -2.72
N LYS A 48 0.93 -13.37 -3.91
CA LYS A 48 2.01 -12.40 -4.12
C LYS A 48 1.40 -11.00 -4.12
N ILE A 49 1.84 -10.15 -3.20
CA ILE A 49 1.35 -8.80 -3.01
C ILE A 49 2.58 -7.91 -2.87
N ALA A 50 2.58 -6.76 -3.54
CA ALA A 50 3.55 -5.70 -3.33
C ALA A 50 2.80 -4.47 -2.80
N VAL A 51 3.34 -3.85 -1.76
CA VAL A 51 2.83 -2.58 -1.23
C VAL A 51 3.78 -1.46 -1.71
N ILE A 52 3.17 -0.35 -2.14
CA ILE A 52 3.89 0.88 -2.46
C ILE A 52 3.61 1.86 -1.33
N SER A 53 4.65 2.19 -0.55
CA SER A 53 4.59 3.25 0.46
C SER A 53 5.04 4.57 -0.13
N VAL A 54 4.34 5.65 0.19
CA VAL A 54 4.67 7.01 -0.25
C VAL A 54 4.92 7.85 0.99
N PHE A 55 6.06 8.52 1.02
CA PHE A 55 6.49 9.41 2.08
C PHE A 55 6.72 10.80 1.51
N GLU A 56 6.48 11.82 2.32
CA GLU A 56 6.77 13.20 1.96
C GLU A 56 8.06 13.63 2.65
N SER A 57 8.89 14.41 1.95
CA SER A 57 10.07 15.03 2.52
C SER A 57 10.11 16.54 2.21
N GLU A 58 10.52 17.32 3.19
CA GLU A 58 10.86 18.75 3.01
C GLU A 58 12.31 18.94 2.55
N THR A 59 13.13 17.88 2.60
CA THR A 59 14.55 17.95 2.26
C THR A 59 14.79 17.52 0.81
N LEU A 60 15.72 18.22 0.14
CA LEU A 60 16.02 18.01 -1.29
C LEU A 60 16.66 16.65 -1.59
N ASP A 61 17.26 16.00 -0.59
CA ASP A 61 17.89 14.69 -0.73
C ASP A 61 16.87 13.54 -0.78
N LEU A 62 15.57 13.80 -0.50
CA LEU A 62 14.48 12.82 -0.56
C LEU A 62 14.81 11.49 0.14
N SER A 63 15.45 11.60 1.31
CA SER A 63 15.84 10.44 2.11
C SER A 63 14.61 9.74 2.71
N LEU A 64 14.71 8.41 2.85
CA LEU A 64 13.71 7.63 3.56
C LEU A 64 13.64 8.05 5.04
N PRO A 65 12.46 7.98 5.67
CA PRO A 65 12.35 8.28 7.09
C PRO A 65 13.13 7.27 7.93
N GLU A 66 13.87 7.76 8.93
CA GLU A 66 14.66 6.90 9.81
C GLU A 66 13.83 6.26 10.94
N LYS A 67 12.77 6.96 11.38
CA LYS A 67 11.96 6.55 12.54
C LYS A 67 10.67 5.86 12.10
N ASP A 68 10.35 4.75 12.78
CA ASP A 68 9.11 3.97 12.59
C ASP A 68 8.86 3.54 11.13
N PHE A 69 9.95 3.38 10.38
CA PHE A 69 9.93 2.98 8.97
C PHE A 69 9.85 1.46 8.85
N VAL A 70 8.82 0.98 8.16
CA VAL A 70 8.70 -0.41 7.75
C VAL A 70 8.80 -0.43 6.22
N PRO A 71 9.91 -0.93 5.67
CA PRO A 71 10.08 -1.03 4.24
C PRO A 71 9.00 -1.92 3.62
N THR A 72 8.39 -1.43 2.55
CA THR A 72 7.56 -2.23 1.65
C THR A 72 8.32 -2.57 0.37
N GLU A 73 7.71 -3.32 -0.54
CA GLU A 73 8.34 -3.70 -1.81
C GLU A 73 8.80 -2.47 -2.62
N PHE A 74 8.07 -1.36 -2.51
CA PHE A 74 8.45 -0.08 -3.11
C PHE A 74 8.21 1.06 -2.13
N ASN A 75 9.23 1.91 -1.93
CA ASN A 75 9.15 3.06 -1.04
C ASN A 75 9.49 4.30 -1.86
N LEU A 76 8.51 5.18 -2.04
CA LEU A 76 8.62 6.42 -2.79
C LEU A 76 8.73 7.58 -1.79
N VAL A 77 9.69 8.47 -2.01
CA VAL A 77 9.80 9.73 -1.29
C VAL A 77 9.56 10.86 -2.28
N ILE A 78 8.59 11.71 -1.98
CA ILE A 78 8.19 12.85 -2.82
C ILE A 78 8.38 14.17 -2.07
N PRO A 79 8.63 15.29 -2.76
CA PRO A 79 8.62 16.60 -2.13
C PRO A 79 7.27 16.89 -1.45
N SER A 80 7.32 17.47 -0.25
CA SER A 80 6.12 17.82 0.52
C SER A 80 5.23 18.87 -0.15
N ASP A 81 5.81 19.68 -1.05
CA ASP A 81 5.17 20.73 -1.85
C ASP A 81 4.60 20.23 -3.19
N MET A 82 4.70 18.92 -3.48
CA MET A 82 4.06 18.31 -4.64
C MET A 82 2.53 18.48 -4.58
N THR A 83 1.87 18.64 -5.73
CA THR A 83 0.40 18.79 -5.80
C THR A 83 -0.32 17.56 -5.23
N LYS A 84 -1.25 17.81 -4.29
CA LYS A 84 -2.08 16.77 -3.65
C LYS A 84 -3.54 16.95 -4.05
N THR A 85 -4.19 15.83 -4.38
CA THR A 85 -5.63 15.77 -4.64
C THR A 85 -6.24 14.85 -3.58
N TYR A 86 -6.88 15.45 -2.57
CA TYR A 86 -7.56 14.73 -1.48
C TYR A 86 -8.96 14.26 -1.87
#